data_AF-A0A066X4N4-F1
#
_entry.id   AF-A0A066X4N4-F1
#
_cell.length_a   1.000
_cell.length_b   1.000
_cell.length_c   1.000
_cell.angle_alpha   90.00
_cell.angle_beta   90.00
_cell.angle_gamma   90.00
#
_symmetry.space_group_name_H-M   'P 1'
#
loop_
_entity.id
_entity.type
_entity.pdbx_description
1 polymer ?
#
loop_
_entity_poly.entity_id
_entity_poly.type
_entity_poly.pdbx_seq_one_letter_code
_entity_poly.pdbx_strand_id
1 'polypeptide(L)'
;MRSASLSLAAAALLLTGTGTAAIGKPPAPQAKTTMADNFPWRDPFAAGTAGAYAAVCEASATFPAAQYTLHDLFDKPPTGLFHYGDGLKAFFSGREYPGGWAGLDRHMYDRNLLMMEYADVPPRARAWIEAQERAADDDDDDDDDGAGKGLFAVFDKPASPEDKVTERVVVPPEGEVDRALDGNRVVIFAPGALYHVLPLFVADGSDCEDTLADLSNYKAVPEDGAVVAWPVSHSRPDVDNHKRDIKFTVKAQVLKRKEGAADGEAVGEEKPAPWEPVRDEL
;
A
#
# COMPACT_ATOMS: atom_id res chain seq x y z
N MET A 1 71.50 65.15 5.93
CA MET A 1 71.34 63.77 5.40
C MET A 1 70.11 63.81 4.47
N ARG A 2 70.27 63.81 3.13
CA ARG A 2 70.19 62.64 2.19
C ARG A 2 68.96 61.75 2.45
N SER A 3 68.17 61.26 1.51
CA SER A 3 67.99 61.35 0.04
C SER A 3 66.69 60.54 -0.24
N ALA A 4 65.77 61.01 -1.08
CA ALA A 4 65.47 60.53 -2.45
C ALA A 4 64.92 59.09 -2.62
N SER A 5 63.61 59.02 -2.96
CA SER A 5 62.94 58.41 -4.13
C SER A 5 63.16 56.96 -4.64
N LEU A 6 62.06 56.46 -5.26
CA LEU A 6 61.84 55.34 -6.23
C LEU A 6 61.68 53.91 -5.66
N SER A 7 60.89 52.98 -6.22
CA SER A 7 59.73 52.91 -7.13
C SER A 7 59.40 51.41 -7.37
N LEU A 8 58.15 51.10 -7.73
CA LEU A 8 57.65 49.91 -8.47
C LEU A 8 57.85 48.48 -7.89
N ALA A 9 56.73 47.77 -7.68
CA ALA A 9 56.29 46.67 -8.56
C ALA A 9 54.92 46.12 -8.13
N ALA A 10 54.00 46.01 -9.09
CA ALA A 10 52.72 45.33 -8.95
C ALA A 10 52.91 43.81 -9.07
N ALA A 11 52.16 43.03 -8.28
CA ALA A 11 51.86 41.64 -8.58
C ALA A 11 50.40 41.36 -8.19
N ALA A 12 49.55 41.30 -9.21
CA ALA A 12 48.19 40.79 -9.08
C ALA A 12 48.26 39.26 -8.94
N LEU A 13 47.74 38.73 -7.84
CA LEU A 13 47.47 37.30 -7.70
C LEU A 13 45.96 37.11 -7.60
N LEU A 14 45.39 36.68 -8.72
CA LEU A 14 44.06 36.12 -8.85
C LEU A 14 43.96 34.88 -7.95
N LEU A 15 43.23 34.99 -6.84
CA LEU A 15 42.72 33.82 -6.13
C LEU A 15 41.47 33.34 -6.88
N THR A 16 41.70 32.51 -7.89
CA THR A 16 40.67 31.71 -8.55
C THR A 16 40.04 30.78 -7.52
N GLY A 17 38.73 30.91 -7.33
CA GLY A 17 37.96 30.04 -6.46
C GLY A 17 38.00 28.59 -6.90
N THR A 18 38.34 27.70 -5.98
CA THR A 18 37.99 26.29 -6.07
C THR A 18 36.70 26.08 -5.31
N GLY A 19 35.58 26.37 -5.96
CA GLY A 19 34.30 25.81 -5.56
C GLY A 19 34.37 24.31 -5.80
N THR A 20 34.59 23.53 -4.74
CA THR A 20 34.35 22.09 -4.79
C THR A 20 32.85 21.89 -4.92
N ALA A 21 32.35 21.81 -6.15
CA ALA A 21 31.07 21.19 -6.40
C ALA A 21 31.16 19.77 -5.83
N ALA A 22 30.41 19.50 -4.78
CA ALA A 22 30.17 18.14 -4.34
C ALA A 22 29.51 17.43 -5.53
N ILE A 23 30.30 16.62 -6.25
CA ILE A 23 29.77 15.70 -7.25
C ILE A 23 29.06 14.62 -6.43
N GLY A 24 27.79 14.90 -6.10
CA GLY A 24 26.90 13.91 -5.53
C GLY A 24 26.86 12.70 -6.45
N LYS A 25 26.84 11.50 -5.87
CA LYS A 25 26.62 10.27 -6.63
C LYS A 25 25.40 10.47 -7.54
N PRO A 26 25.46 10.06 -8.82
CA PRO A 26 24.27 10.09 -9.66
C PRO A 26 23.15 9.32 -8.95
N PRO A 27 21.90 9.83 -8.99
CA PRO A 27 20.78 9.15 -8.35
C PRO A 27 20.71 7.71 -8.88
N ALA A 28 20.41 6.76 -7.99
CA ALA A 28 20.22 5.38 -8.39
C ALA A 28 19.16 5.32 -9.50
N PRO A 29 19.37 4.55 -10.57
CA PRO A 29 18.39 4.43 -11.64
C PRO A 29 17.08 3.90 -11.07
N GLN A 30 16.03 4.72 -11.11
CA GLN A 30 14.69 4.30 -10.73
C GLN A 30 14.03 3.61 -11.92
N ALA A 31 13.46 2.44 -11.67
CA ALA A 31 12.60 1.79 -12.65
C ALA A 31 11.38 2.67 -12.92
N LYS A 32 10.88 2.64 -14.16
CA LYS A 32 9.68 3.39 -14.52
C LYS A 32 8.49 2.76 -13.79
N THR A 33 7.74 3.56 -13.04
CA THR A 33 6.45 3.14 -12.45
C THR A 33 5.49 2.69 -13.57
N THR A 34 4.88 1.52 -13.39
CA THR A 34 3.84 0.98 -14.29
C THR A 34 2.57 0.67 -13.49
N MET A 35 1.50 0.28 -14.17
CA MET A 35 0.44 -0.46 -13.49
C MET A 35 0.98 -1.82 -13.06
N ALA A 36 0.52 -2.30 -11.91
CA ALA A 36 0.67 -3.69 -11.52
C ALA A 36 -0.06 -4.56 -12.54
N ASP A 37 0.54 -5.71 -12.82
CA ASP A 37 -0.08 -6.71 -13.67
C ASP A 37 -1.41 -7.14 -13.00
N ASN A 38 -2.42 -7.46 -13.83
CA ASN A 38 -3.72 -7.94 -13.37
C ASN A 38 -4.47 -7.05 -12.35
N PHE A 39 -4.27 -5.73 -12.32
CA PHE A 39 -5.03 -4.83 -11.44
C PHE A 39 -6.35 -4.37 -12.11
N PRO A 40 -7.53 -4.94 -11.76
CA PRO A 40 -8.79 -4.64 -12.47
C PRO A 40 -9.49 -3.38 -11.94
N TRP A 41 -9.05 -2.85 -10.80
CA TRP A 41 -9.78 -1.85 -10.03
C TRP A 41 -9.59 -0.45 -10.60
N ARG A 42 -10.65 0.36 -10.54
CA ARG A 42 -10.64 1.80 -10.85
C ARG A 42 -11.52 2.53 -9.86
N ASP A 43 -11.25 3.81 -9.62
CA ASP A 43 -12.03 4.63 -8.69
C ASP A 43 -13.51 4.64 -9.12
N PRO A 44 -14.39 3.95 -8.36
CA PRO A 44 -15.80 3.85 -8.70
C PRO A 44 -16.56 5.13 -8.32
N PHE A 45 -15.93 6.09 -7.66
CA PHE A 45 -16.54 7.34 -7.21
C PHE A 45 -16.21 8.53 -8.13
N ALA A 46 -15.51 8.28 -9.24
CA ALA A 46 -15.26 9.27 -10.26
C ALA A 46 -16.57 9.86 -10.84
N ALA A 47 -16.50 11.10 -11.35
CA ALA A 47 -17.68 11.88 -11.72
C ALA A 47 -18.62 11.19 -12.72
N GLY A 48 -18.08 10.39 -13.65
CA GLY A 48 -18.86 9.60 -14.61
C GLY A 48 -19.75 8.56 -13.94
N THR A 49 -19.21 7.79 -13.00
CA THR A 49 -19.97 6.80 -12.23
C THR A 49 -20.98 7.47 -11.31
N ALA A 50 -20.59 8.55 -10.63
CA ALA A 50 -21.50 9.32 -9.78
C ALA A 50 -22.68 9.91 -10.55
N GLY A 51 -22.54 10.12 -11.87
CA GLY A 51 -23.63 10.50 -12.76
C GLY A 51 -24.66 9.39 -12.98
N ALA A 52 -24.20 8.15 -13.19
CA ALA A 52 -25.05 7.01 -13.55
C ALA A 52 -25.66 6.26 -12.35
N TYR A 53 -24.99 6.29 -11.19
CA TYR A 53 -25.39 5.53 -10.01
C TYR A 53 -25.63 6.43 -8.80
N ALA A 54 -26.50 5.98 -7.89
CA ALA A 54 -26.73 6.52 -6.57
C ALA A 54 -26.33 5.48 -5.53
N ALA A 55 -25.82 5.92 -4.38
CA ALA A 55 -25.58 5.03 -3.25
C ALA A 55 -26.92 4.75 -2.54
N VAL A 56 -27.32 3.48 -2.46
CA VAL A 56 -28.44 3.03 -1.61
C VAL A 56 -28.02 3.06 -0.15
N CYS A 57 -26.78 2.64 0.09
CA CYS A 57 -26.11 2.77 1.36
C CYS A 57 -24.64 3.14 1.12
N GLU A 58 -24.01 3.67 2.16
CA GLU A 58 -22.61 4.02 2.17
C GLU A 58 -22.04 3.78 3.57
N ALA A 59 -20.80 3.30 3.61
CA ALA A 59 -20.02 3.21 4.84
C ALA A 59 -18.61 3.75 4.57
N SER A 60 -18.02 4.39 5.58
CA SER A 60 -16.67 4.91 5.49
C SER A 60 -16.00 4.89 6.86
N ALA A 61 -14.72 4.50 6.90
CA ALA A 61 -13.92 4.49 8.12
C ALA A 61 -12.46 4.78 7.82
N THR A 62 -11.75 5.30 8.82
CA THR A 62 -10.33 5.65 8.72
C THR A 62 -9.50 4.77 9.64
N PHE A 63 -8.41 4.23 9.10
CA PHE A 63 -7.55 3.27 9.77
C PHE A 63 -6.14 3.81 9.93
N PRO A 64 -5.52 3.63 11.10
CA PRO A 64 -4.09 3.88 11.28
C PRO A 64 -3.28 2.76 10.61
N ALA A 65 -2.14 3.12 10.06
CA ALA A 65 -1.13 2.18 9.57
C ALA A 65 0.25 2.84 9.61
N ALA A 66 1.28 2.09 9.27
CA ALA A 66 2.57 2.61 8.88
C ALA A 66 2.89 2.20 7.45
N GLN A 67 3.45 3.12 6.65
CA GLN A 67 3.88 2.84 5.28
C GLN A 67 5.40 2.77 5.19
N TYR A 68 5.87 1.67 4.61
CA TYR A 68 7.26 1.37 4.32
C TYR A 68 7.42 1.06 2.82
N THR A 69 8.65 0.80 2.42
CA THR A 69 9.00 0.26 1.11
C THR A 69 9.75 -1.06 1.27
N LEU A 70 9.92 -1.81 0.19
CA LEU A 70 10.78 -3.00 0.19
C LEU A 70 12.26 -2.65 0.50
N HIS A 71 12.68 -1.39 0.32
CA HIS A 71 14.00 -0.93 0.74
C HIS A 71 14.16 -0.97 2.27
N ASP A 72 13.11 -0.63 3.00
CA ASP A 72 13.13 -0.51 4.46
C ASP A 72 13.16 -1.88 5.18
N LEU A 73 13.14 -3.02 4.46
CA LEU A 73 13.14 -4.37 5.04
C LEU A 73 14.37 -4.66 5.93
N PHE A 74 15.48 -3.98 5.67
CA PHE A 74 16.75 -4.20 6.36
C PHE A 74 17.06 -3.14 7.41
N ASP A 75 16.28 -2.07 7.46
CA ASP A 75 16.48 -0.99 8.41
C ASP A 75 15.78 -1.33 9.74
N LYS A 76 16.46 -1.00 10.84
CA LYS A 76 15.89 -1.19 12.18
C LYS A 76 14.69 -0.27 12.39
N PRO A 77 13.71 -0.65 13.22
CA PRO A 77 12.67 0.27 13.65
C PRO A 77 13.26 1.54 14.30
N PRO A 78 12.55 2.69 14.24
CA PRO A 78 11.18 2.84 13.71
C PRO A 78 11.11 3.00 12.19
N THR A 79 12.25 3.17 11.51
CA THR A 79 12.29 3.51 10.07
C THR A 79 12.13 2.32 9.15
N GLY A 80 12.37 1.09 9.64
CA GLY A 80 12.23 -0.11 8.82
C GLY A 80 11.65 -1.32 9.52
N LEU A 81 11.62 -2.42 8.76
CA LEU A 81 10.92 -3.67 9.06
C LEU A 81 11.90 -4.81 9.39
N PHE A 82 13.10 -4.49 9.91
CA PHE A 82 14.17 -5.46 10.18
C PHE A 82 13.71 -6.74 10.88
N HIS A 83 12.80 -6.63 11.86
CA HIS A 83 12.27 -7.77 12.62
C HIS A 83 11.56 -8.79 11.73
N TYR A 84 10.88 -8.33 10.69
CA TYR A 84 10.05 -9.14 9.79
C TYR A 84 10.73 -9.39 8.44
N GLY A 85 11.90 -8.79 8.19
CA GLY A 85 12.51 -8.72 6.86
C GLY A 85 12.74 -10.08 6.20
N ASP A 86 13.16 -11.09 6.97
CA ASP A 86 13.39 -12.44 6.42
C ASP A 86 12.08 -13.18 6.14
N GLY A 87 11.07 -13.06 7.02
CA GLY A 87 9.74 -13.62 6.77
C GLY A 87 9.01 -12.93 5.61
N LEU A 88 9.15 -11.62 5.47
CA LEU A 88 8.58 -10.85 4.35
C LEU A 88 9.22 -11.20 3.01
N LYS A 89 10.53 -11.47 2.97
CA LYS A 89 11.18 -11.97 1.76
C LYS A 89 10.63 -13.33 1.36
N ALA A 90 10.51 -14.26 2.31
CA ALA A 90 9.96 -15.58 2.04
C ALA A 90 8.51 -15.45 1.52
N PHE A 91 7.71 -14.61 2.19
CA PHE A 91 6.32 -14.37 1.82
C PHE A 91 6.16 -13.76 0.42
N PHE A 92 6.94 -12.74 0.06
CA PHE A 92 6.83 -12.08 -1.26
C PHE A 92 7.62 -12.77 -2.38
N SER A 93 8.50 -13.71 -2.06
CA SER A 93 9.29 -14.42 -3.06
C SER A 93 8.38 -15.19 -4.02
N GLY A 94 8.59 -15.00 -5.33
CA GLY A 94 7.81 -15.67 -6.37
C GLY A 94 6.39 -15.12 -6.57
N ARG A 95 5.94 -14.18 -5.73
CA ARG A 95 4.59 -13.60 -5.82
C ARG A 95 4.56 -12.34 -6.68
N GLU A 96 3.50 -12.19 -7.45
CA GLU A 96 3.19 -10.96 -8.16
C GLU A 96 2.83 -9.86 -7.15
N TYR A 97 3.34 -8.65 -7.37
CA TYR A 97 3.03 -7.53 -6.50
C TYR A 97 1.64 -6.99 -6.85
N PRO A 98 0.67 -6.95 -5.91
CA PRO A 98 -0.73 -6.61 -6.23
C PRO A 98 -0.97 -5.11 -6.47
N GLY A 99 0.10 -4.30 -6.49
CA GLY A 99 0.05 -2.86 -6.72
C GLY A 99 0.04 -2.02 -5.45
N GLY A 100 0.30 -0.72 -5.63
CA GLY A 100 0.15 0.31 -4.62
C GLY A 100 -1.28 0.86 -4.53
N TRP A 101 -1.43 2.06 -3.97
CA TRP A 101 -2.75 2.66 -3.69
C TRP A 101 -3.67 2.76 -4.90
N ALA A 102 -3.15 3.08 -6.09
CA ALA A 102 -3.93 3.12 -7.33
C ALA A 102 -3.57 1.98 -8.30
N GLY A 103 -3.08 0.85 -7.77
CA GLY A 103 -2.62 -0.26 -8.59
C GLY A 103 -1.26 -0.02 -9.26
N LEU A 104 -0.48 0.97 -8.80
CA LEU A 104 0.82 1.28 -9.37
C LEU A 104 1.91 0.33 -8.82
N ASP A 105 2.76 -0.18 -9.71
CA ASP A 105 4.01 -0.85 -9.37
C ASP A 105 5.19 0.09 -9.63
N ARG A 106 5.84 0.51 -8.54
CA ARG A 106 7.07 1.33 -8.59
C ARG A 106 8.32 0.49 -8.86
N HIS A 107 8.16 -0.83 -8.91
CA HIS A 107 9.15 -1.87 -9.10
C HIS A 107 10.22 -1.93 -8.00
N MET A 108 10.86 -3.09 -7.92
CA MET A 108 12.03 -3.32 -7.08
C MET A 108 11.80 -2.85 -5.63
N TYR A 109 12.76 -2.12 -5.05
CA TYR A 109 12.77 -1.72 -3.67
C TYR A 109 11.79 -0.56 -3.34
N ASP A 110 11.23 0.10 -4.35
CA ASP A 110 10.32 1.25 -4.18
C ASP A 110 8.85 0.83 -4.02
N ARG A 111 8.56 -0.48 -4.05
CA ARG A 111 7.22 -1.02 -3.80
C ARG A 111 6.81 -0.76 -2.35
N ASN A 112 5.59 -0.26 -2.18
CA ASN A 112 5.05 0.13 -0.88
C ASN A 112 4.58 -1.11 -0.09
N LEU A 113 4.80 -1.09 1.22
CA LEU A 113 4.23 -2.02 2.18
C LEU A 113 3.49 -1.23 3.25
N LEU A 114 2.36 -1.74 3.69
CA LEU A 114 1.61 -1.25 4.83
C LEU A 114 1.78 -2.22 5.98
N MET A 115 1.96 -1.69 7.19
CA MET A 115 1.92 -2.43 8.43
C MET A 115 0.77 -1.89 9.29
N MET A 116 -0.08 -2.77 9.77
CA MET A 116 -1.14 -2.45 10.73
C MET A 116 -0.98 -3.31 11.98
N GLU A 117 -1.38 -2.75 13.12
CA GLU A 117 -1.69 -3.55 14.30
C GLU A 117 -2.82 -4.52 13.94
N TYR A 118 -2.65 -5.82 14.21
CA TYR A 118 -3.66 -6.78 13.78
C TYR A 118 -4.99 -6.56 14.52
N ALA A 119 -4.94 -6.07 15.75
CA ALA A 119 -6.13 -5.64 16.50
C ALA A 119 -6.90 -4.47 15.86
N ASP A 120 -6.25 -3.63 15.04
CA ASP A 120 -6.88 -2.50 14.35
C ASP A 120 -7.54 -2.91 13.02
N VAL A 121 -7.32 -4.15 12.56
CA VAL A 121 -8.01 -4.69 11.39
C VAL A 121 -9.42 -5.12 11.79
N PRO A 122 -10.47 -4.70 11.05
CA PRO A 122 -11.84 -5.05 11.36
C PRO A 122 -12.07 -6.57 11.45
N PRO A 123 -12.90 -7.05 12.40
CA PRO A 123 -13.14 -8.49 12.62
C PRO A 123 -13.48 -9.27 11.35
N ARG A 124 -14.33 -8.74 10.46
CA ARG A 124 -14.69 -9.42 9.20
C ARG A 124 -13.51 -9.51 8.23
N ALA A 125 -12.71 -8.45 8.12
CA ALA A 125 -11.50 -8.48 7.31
C ALA A 125 -10.47 -9.49 7.85
N ARG A 126 -10.30 -9.60 9.18
CA ARG A 126 -9.44 -10.61 9.80
C ARG A 126 -9.90 -12.03 9.53
N ALA A 127 -11.19 -12.31 9.72
CA ALA A 127 -11.75 -13.62 9.44
C ALA A 127 -11.55 -14.02 7.97
N TRP A 128 -11.68 -13.06 7.05
CA TRP A 128 -11.40 -13.29 5.63
C TRP A 128 -9.91 -13.59 5.38
N ILE A 129 -8.99 -12.81 5.95
CA ILE A 129 -7.54 -13.04 5.83
C ILE A 129 -7.20 -14.46 6.31
N GLU A 130 -7.70 -14.84 7.49
CA GLU A 130 -7.52 -16.16 8.08
C GLU A 130 -8.09 -17.30 7.21
N ALA A 131 -9.21 -17.07 6.55
CA ALA A 131 -9.78 -18.03 5.61
C ALA A 131 -8.92 -18.21 4.36
N GLN A 132 -8.36 -17.12 3.82
CA GLN A 132 -7.45 -17.20 2.65
C GLN A 132 -6.16 -17.93 2.96
N GLU A 133 -5.65 -17.80 4.19
CA GLU A 133 -4.47 -18.53 4.64
C GLU A 133 -4.74 -20.03 4.77
N ARG A 134 -5.90 -20.41 5.33
CA ARG A 134 -6.31 -21.83 5.45
C ARG A 134 -6.58 -22.51 4.11
N ALA A 135 -7.18 -21.79 3.16
CA ALA A 135 -7.63 -22.36 1.89
C ALA A 135 -6.49 -22.83 0.97
N ALA A 136 -5.22 -22.59 1.31
CA ALA A 136 -4.08 -23.09 0.56
C ALA A 136 -3.63 -24.50 0.97
N ASP A 137 -4.14 -25.04 2.08
CA ASP A 137 -3.77 -26.38 2.55
C ASP A 137 -4.60 -27.50 1.88
N ASP A 138 -5.64 -27.16 1.11
CA ASP A 138 -6.62 -28.12 0.55
C ASP A 138 -6.45 -28.42 -0.96
N ASP A 139 -5.55 -27.75 -1.68
CA ASP A 139 -5.26 -28.05 -3.09
C ASP A 139 -4.08 -29.04 -3.16
N ASP A 140 -4.37 -30.33 -3.40
CA ASP A 140 -3.47 -31.49 -3.60
C ASP A 140 -2.48 -31.37 -4.81
N ASP A 141 -2.12 -30.16 -5.23
CA ASP A 141 -1.07 -29.95 -6.23
C ASP A 141 0.28 -29.85 -5.50
N ASP A 142 1.00 -30.98 -5.49
CA ASP A 142 2.30 -31.31 -4.84
C ASP A 142 3.50 -30.34 -5.09
N ASP A 143 3.29 -29.14 -5.63
CA ASP A 143 4.35 -28.20 -6.03
C ASP A 143 4.24 -26.78 -5.42
N ASP A 144 3.31 -26.50 -4.49
CA ASP A 144 3.24 -25.20 -3.78
C ASP A 144 3.50 -25.38 -2.28
N ASP A 145 4.45 -24.62 -1.73
CA ASP A 145 5.11 -24.85 -0.43
C ASP A 145 4.22 -24.55 0.81
N GLY A 146 2.96 -25.02 0.86
CA GLY A 146 2.04 -24.84 1.99
C GLY A 146 1.80 -23.37 2.38
N ALA A 147 2.16 -22.43 1.49
CA ALA A 147 2.12 -21.01 1.77
C ALA A 147 0.82 -20.44 1.22
N GLY A 148 -0.22 -20.37 2.06
CA GLY A 148 -1.40 -19.51 1.92
C GLY A 148 -1.45 -18.60 0.69
N LYS A 149 -2.50 -18.68 -0.14
CA LYS A 149 -2.73 -17.76 -1.28
C LYS A 149 -2.96 -16.29 -0.83
N GLY A 150 -2.95 -16.03 0.48
CA GLY A 150 -3.27 -14.74 1.07
C GLY A 150 -2.27 -13.64 0.70
N LEU A 151 -2.81 -12.42 0.59
CA LEU A 151 -2.07 -11.20 0.25
C LEU A 151 -1.54 -10.47 1.50
N PHE A 152 -1.74 -11.06 2.68
CA PHE A 152 -1.54 -10.46 3.99
C PHE A 152 -0.63 -11.33 4.85
N ALA A 153 0.56 -10.84 5.19
CA ALA A 153 1.47 -11.55 6.07
C ALA A 153 1.20 -11.17 7.53
N VAL A 154 0.68 -12.12 8.31
CA VAL A 154 0.45 -11.94 9.75
C VAL A 154 1.65 -12.49 10.53
N PHE A 155 2.21 -11.69 11.41
CA PHE A 155 3.37 -12.05 12.26
C PHE A 155 3.07 -11.74 13.73
N ASP A 156 3.61 -12.56 14.63
CA ASP A 156 3.72 -12.17 16.04
C ASP A 156 4.74 -11.02 16.17
N LYS A 157 4.54 -10.14 17.16
CA LYS A 157 5.50 -9.08 17.48
C LYS A 157 6.79 -9.68 18.06
N PRO A 158 7.96 -9.09 17.77
CA PRO A 158 9.21 -9.57 18.32
C PRO A 158 9.19 -9.46 19.86
N ALA A 159 9.71 -10.48 20.55
CA ALA A 159 9.78 -10.48 22.01
C ALA A 159 10.87 -9.54 22.54
N SER A 160 11.87 -9.22 21.71
CA SER A 160 12.97 -8.30 22.02
C SER A 160 13.33 -7.39 20.83
N PRO A 161 13.99 -6.23 21.07
CA PRO A 161 14.42 -5.31 20.02
C PRO A 161 15.48 -5.85 19.03
N GLU A 162 16.00 -7.06 19.24
CA GLU A 162 16.94 -7.70 18.31
C GLU A 162 16.35 -8.98 17.68
N ASP A 163 15.17 -9.41 18.10
CA ASP A 163 14.56 -10.65 17.63
C ASP A 163 14.08 -10.52 16.19
N LYS A 164 14.27 -11.59 15.42
CA LYS A 164 13.67 -11.71 14.09
C LYS A 164 12.52 -12.69 14.14
N VAL A 165 11.43 -12.34 13.47
CA VAL A 165 10.26 -13.18 13.26
C VAL A 165 10.29 -13.62 11.80
N THR A 166 10.67 -14.87 11.57
CA THR A 166 10.84 -15.43 10.23
C THR A 166 9.59 -16.12 9.72
N GLU A 167 8.80 -16.67 10.65
CA GLU A 167 7.60 -17.43 10.33
C GLU A 167 6.35 -16.58 10.50
N ARG A 168 5.40 -16.74 9.57
CA ARG A 168 4.05 -16.20 9.71
C ARG A 168 3.30 -16.95 10.80
N VAL A 169 2.27 -16.32 11.34
CA VAL A 169 1.35 -16.97 12.28
C VAL A 169 0.62 -18.10 11.56
N VAL A 170 0.68 -19.31 12.12
CA VAL A 170 -0.15 -20.43 11.68
C VAL A 170 -1.59 -20.16 12.11
N VAL A 171 -2.50 -20.11 11.14
CA VAL A 171 -3.92 -19.84 11.39
C VAL A 171 -4.58 -21.15 11.83
N PRO A 172 -5.16 -21.23 13.04
CA PRO A 172 -5.85 -22.44 13.49
C PRO A 172 -7.18 -22.63 12.74
N PRO A 173 -7.83 -23.81 12.87
CA PRO A 173 -9.15 -24.05 12.32
C PRO A 173 -10.18 -22.99 12.72
N GLU A 174 -11.22 -22.86 11.90
CA GLU A 174 -12.30 -21.91 12.18
C GLU A 174 -12.97 -22.20 13.53
N GLY A 175 -13.17 -21.15 14.33
CA GLY A 175 -13.70 -21.27 15.68
C GLY A 175 -12.64 -21.50 16.77
N GLU A 176 -11.39 -21.80 16.41
CA GLU A 176 -10.28 -22.00 17.35
C GLU A 176 -9.30 -20.80 17.41
N VAL A 177 -9.61 -19.73 16.68
CA VAL A 177 -8.78 -18.52 16.65
C VAL A 177 -8.84 -17.79 17.99
N ASP A 178 -7.72 -17.75 18.72
CA ASP A 178 -7.58 -16.98 19.96
C ASP A 178 -7.41 -15.48 19.67
N ARG A 179 -8.51 -14.74 19.80
CA ARG A 179 -8.56 -13.27 19.61
C ARG A 179 -7.78 -12.49 20.66
N ALA A 180 -7.41 -13.09 21.80
CA ALA A 180 -6.59 -12.41 22.80
C ALA A 180 -5.15 -12.14 22.28
N LEU A 181 -4.71 -12.87 21.27
CA LEU A 181 -3.38 -12.71 20.65
C LEU A 181 -3.33 -11.59 19.61
N ASP A 182 -4.47 -11.03 19.19
CA ASP A 182 -4.50 -10.05 18.10
C ASP A 182 -3.70 -8.78 18.41
N GLY A 183 -3.66 -8.35 19.66
CA GLY A 183 -2.86 -7.19 20.10
C GLY A 183 -1.33 -7.46 20.10
N ASN A 184 -0.93 -8.73 20.02
CA ASN A 184 0.47 -9.15 19.97
C ASN A 184 0.94 -9.43 18.53
N ARG A 185 0.12 -9.06 17.53
CA ARG A 185 0.37 -9.35 16.12
C ARG A 185 0.34 -8.11 15.28
N VAL A 186 1.05 -8.17 14.16
CA VAL A 186 0.98 -7.19 13.08
C VAL A 186 0.58 -7.89 11.80
N VAL A 187 -0.04 -7.16 10.89
CA VAL A 187 -0.24 -7.60 9.52
C VAL A 187 0.47 -6.67 8.56
N ILE A 188 1.17 -7.24 7.60
CA ILE A 188 1.96 -6.52 6.60
C ILE A 188 1.53 -6.94 5.21
N PHE A 189 1.23 -5.98 4.35
CA PHE A 189 0.67 -6.22 3.02
C PHE A 189 0.98 -5.07 2.06
N ALA A 190 0.94 -5.33 0.75
CA ALA A 190 0.98 -4.28 -0.25
C ALA A 190 -0.38 -3.55 -0.31
N PRO A 191 -0.45 -2.21 -0.52
CA PRO A 191 -1.74 -1.49 -0.55
C PRO A 191 -2.78 -2.09 -1.51
N GLY A 192 -2.34 -2.64 -2.65
CA GLY A 192 -3.16 -3.31 -3.64
C GLY A 192 -3.93 -4.53 -3.10
N ALA A 193 -3.43 -5.17 -2.04
CA ALA A 193 -4.11 -6.28 -1.37
C ALA A 193 -5.47 -5.90 -0.78
N LEU A 194 -5.63 -4.63 -0.36
CA LEU A 194 -6.88 -4.15 0.22
C LEU A 194 -8.05 -4.33 -0.73
N TYR A 195 -7.84 -4.16 -2.03
CA TYR A 195 -8.90 -4.21 -3.04
C TYR A 195 -9.62 -5.54 -3.13
N HIS A 196 -9.13 -6.60 -2.51
CA HIS A 196 -9.83 -7.88 -2.42
C HIS A 196 -10.83 -7.93 -1.27
N VAL A 197 -10.78 -6.97 -0.34
CA VAL A 197 -11.44 -7.04 0.97
C VAL A 197 -11.96 -5.69 1.49
N LEU A 198 -11.83 -4.60 0.72
CA LEU A 198 -12.22 -3.24 1.14
C LEU A 198 -13.64 -3.13 1.75
N PRO A 199 -14.70 -3.78 1.23
CA PRO A 199 -16.01 -3.72 1.87
C PRO A 199 -16.03 -4.23 3.30
N LEU A 200 -15.24 -5.28 3.61
CA LEU A 200 -15.17 -5.84 4.96
C LEU A 200 -14.50 -4.89 5.97
N PHE A 201 -13.70 -3.93 5.50
CA PHE A 201 -13.12 -2.92 6.39
C PHE A 201 -14.17 -1.97 6.95
N VAL A 202 -15.28 -1.76 6.24
CA VAL A 202 -16.31 -0.76 6.61
C VAL A 202 -17.69 -1.36 6.84
N ALA A 203 -17.82 -2.68 6.78
CA ALA A 203 -19.10 -3.38 6.93
C ALA A 203 -19.64 -3.26 8.37
N ASP A 204 -18.81 -3.54 9.38
CA ASP A 204 -19.22 -3.65 10.77
C ASP A 204 -19.83 -2.33 11.29
N GLY A 205 -21.07 -2.40 11.80
CA GLY A 205 -21.79 -1.26 12.35
C GLY A 205 -22.38 -0.30 11.31
N SER A 206 -22.34 -0.64 10.03
CA SER A 206 -22.97 0.16 8.96
C SER A 206 -24.44 -0.23 8.73
N ASP A 207 -25.22 0.67 8.13
CA ASP A 207 -26.63 0.42 7.76
C ASP A 207 -26.79 -0.69 6.70
N CYS A 208 -25.71 -1.12 6.06
CA CYS A 208 -25.69 -2.21 5.09
C CYS A 208 -24.64 -3.26 5.39
N GLU A 209 -24.40 -3.50 6.68
CA GLU A 209 -23.42 -4.47 7.19
C GLU A 209 -23.47 -5.81 6.47
N ASP A 210 -24.66 -6.43 6.37
CA ASP A 210 -24.82 -7.74 5.70
C ASP A 210 -24.45 -7.70 4.21
N THR A 211 -24.79 -6.61 3.52
CA THR A 211 -24.49 -6.48 2.08
C THR A 211 -23.02 -6.19 1.84
N LEU A 212 -22.38 -5.38 2.68
CA LEU A 212 -20.94 -5.11 2.59
C LEU A 212 -20.09 -6.30 3.06
N ALA A 213 -20.62 -7.13 3.96
CA ALA A 213 -19.97 -8.35 4.40
C ALA A 213 -19.96 -9.47 3.33
N ASP A 214 -20.88 -9.40 2.36
CA ASP A 214 -20.95 -10.35 1.25
C ASP A 214 -20.13 -9.86 0.04
N LEU A 215 -18.94 -10.44 -0.13
CA LEU A 215 -18.06 -10.13 -1.25
C LEU A 215 -18.52 -10.70 -2.60
N SER A 216 -19.58 -11.51 -2.66
CA SER A 216 -20.09 -12.07 -3.94
C SER A 216 -20.56 -10.98 -4.92
N ASN A 217 -21.07 -9.87 -4.36
CA ASN A 217 -21.54 -8.70 -5.10
C ASN A 217 -20.51 -7.57 -5.14
N TYR A 218 -19.30 -7.76 -4.60
CA TYR A 218 -18.22 -6.79 -4.71
C TYR A 218 -17.60 -6.82 -6.10
N LYS A 219 -17.61 -5.68 -6.81
CA LYS A 219 -17.15 -5.55 -8.19
C LYS A 219 -16.16 -4.40 -8.36
N ALA A 220 -15.20 -4.61 -9.27
CA ALA A 220 -14.26 -3.57 -9.70
C ALA A 220 -14.91 -2.53 -10.61
N VAL A 221 -15.95 -2.93 -11.33
CA VAL A 221 -16.70 -2.06 -12.25
C VAL A 221 -18.07 -1.76 -11.63
N PRO A 222 -18.48 -0.47 -11.59
CA PRO A 222 -19.80 -0.07 -11.13
C PRO A 222 -20.95 -0.68 -11.94
N GLU A 223 -21.90 -1.32 -11.26
CA GLU A 223 -23.09 -1.94 -11.85
C GLU A 223 -24.32 -1.77 -10.92
N ASP A 224 -25.54 -2.00 -11.44
CA ASP A 224 -26.75 -1.91 -10.60
C ASP A 224 -26.75 -3.03 -9.55
N GLY A 225 -26.92 -2.69 -8.28
CA GLY A 225 -26.90 -3.63 -7.16
C GLY A 225 -25.50 -4.07 -6.71
N ALA A 226 -24.44 -3.63 -7.39
CA ALA A 226 -23.08 -3.99 -7.01
C ALA A 226 -22.62 -3.26 -5.76
N VAL A 227 -21.78 -3.93 -4.96
CA VAL A 227 -20.95 -3.32 -3.94
C VAL A 227 -19.68 -2.81 -4.63
N VAL A 228 -19.31 -1.56 -4.37
CA VAL A 228 -18.04 -0.98 -4.81
C VAL A 228 -17.33 -0.35 -3.61
N ALA A 229 -16.00 -0.35 -3.62
CA ALA A 229 -15.21 0.23 -2.54
C ALA A 229 -13.86 0.76 -3.05
N TRP A 230 -13.36 1.79 -2.37
CA TRP A 230 -12.10 2.46 -2.72
C TRP A 230 -11.44 3.12 -1.50
N PRO A 231 -10.10 3.16 -1.41
CA PRO A 231 -9.39 4.03 -0.48
C PRO A 231 -9.50 5.48 -0.97
N VAL A 232 -10.42 6.26 -0.38
CA VAL A 232 -10.75 7.63 -0.84
C VAL A 232 -9.75 8.68 -0.37
N SER A 233 -8.90 8.37 0.60
CA SER A 233 -7.78 9.22 1.00
C SER A 233 -6.74 8.42 1.77
N HIS A 234 -5.48 8.82 1.67
CA HIS A 234 -4.43 8.39 2.59
C HIS A 234 -3.44 9.53 2.84
N SER A 235 -2.84 9.60 4.02
CA SER A 235 -1.73 10.51 4.26
C SER A 235 -0.41 9.93 3.75
N ARG A 236 0.59 10.79 3.52
CA ARG A 236 1.96 10.36 3.24
C ARG A 236 2.76 10.20 4.53
N PRO A 237 3.69 9.23 4.61
CA PRO A 237 4.63 9.16 5.73
C PRO A 237 5.60 10.35 5.71
N ASP A 238 5.91 10.89 6.90
CA ASP A 238 6.90 11.94 7.09
C ASP A 238 8.30 11.33 7.22
N VAL A 239 8.83 10.88 6.08
CA VAL A 239 10.09 10.12 6.01
C VAL A 239 11.30 10.94 6.44
N ASP A 240 11.28 12.26 6.21
CA ASP A 240 12.36 13.19 6.57
C ASP A 240 12.52 13.32 8.09
N ASN A 241 11.42 13.15 8.84
CA ASN A 241 11.45 13.13 10.30
C ASN A 241 11.37 11.71 10.88
N HIS A 242 11.74 10.69 10.10
CA HIS A 242 11.77 9.28 10.50
C HIS A 242 10.42 8.72 10.98
N LYS A 243 9.31 9.30 10.53
CA LYS A 243 7.96 8.80 10.83
C LYS A 243 7.43 8.00 9.66
N ARG A 244 6.72 6.92 10.00
CA ARG A 244 6.13 6.00 9.02
C ARG A 244 4.62 5.96 9.13
N ASP A 245 4.06 6.55 10.19
CA ASP A 245 2.62 6.61 10.43
C ASP A 245 1.87 7.26 9.28
N ILE A 246 0.80 6.60 8.88
CA ILE A 246 -0.19 7.12 7.95
C ILE A 246 -1.60 6.85 8.47
N LYS A 247 -2.57 7.48 7.83
CA LYS A 247 -3.98 7.11 7.93
C LYS A 247 -4.52 6.91 6.54
N PHE A 248 -5.41 5.95 6.37
CA PHE A 248 -6.16 5.78 5.13
C PHE A 248 -7.64 5.62 5.42
N THR A 249 -8.47 6.14 4.53
CA THR A 249 -9.93 6.11 4.63
C THR A 249 -10.47 5.23 3.54
N VAL A 250 -11.20 4.20 3.93
CA VAL A 250 -11.93 3.33 3.01
C VAL A 250 -13.37 3.79 2.95
N LYS A 251 -13.93 3.80 1.75
CA LYS A 251 -15.36 4.01 1.52
C LYS A 251 -15.91 2.85 0.69
N ALA A 252 -17.09 2.36 1.06
CA ALA A 252 -17.86 1.40 0.28
C ALA A 252 -19.29 1.91 0.07
N GLN A 253 -19.88 1.53 -1.07
CA GLN A 253 -21.26 1.86 -1.42
C GLN A 253 -21.94 0.65 -2.05
N VAL A 254 -23.25 0.51 -1.80
CA VAL A 254 -24.14 -0.33 -2.61
C VAL A 254 -24.78 0.56 -3.66
N LEU A 255 -24.57 0.23 -4.93
CA LEU A 255 -25.00 1.07 -6.04
C LEU A 255 -26.42 0.74 -6.49
N LYS A 256 -27.17 1.80 -6.82
CA LYS A 256 -28.41 1.72 -7.61
C LYS A 256 -28.29 2.62 -8.81
N ARG A 257 -28.53 2.08 -9.99
CA ARG A 257 -28.54 2.86 -11.22
C ARG A 257 -29.69 3.86 -11.20
N LYS A 258 -29.41 5.10 -11.59
CA LYS A 258 -30.43 6.16 -11.68
C LYS A 258 -31.32 5.94 -12.89
N GLU A 259 -32.61 6.25 -12.75
CA GLU A 259 -33.56 6.21 -13.85
C GLU A 259 -33.15 7.20 -14.96
N GLY A 260 -33.13 6.75 -16.21
CA GLY A 260 -32.76 7.59 -17.36
C GLY A 260 -31.26 7.84 -17.53
N ALA A 261 -30.39 7.27 -16.68
CA ALA A 261 -28.96 7.22 -16.95
C ALA A 261 -28.74 6.35 -18.20
N ALA A 262 -28.18 6.94 -19.27
CA ALA A 262 -27.75 6.18 -20.45
C ALA A 262 -26.86 5.01 -20.01
N ASP A 263 -26.89 3.89 -20.73
CA ASP A 263 -25.90 2.83 -20.55
C ASP A 263 -24.54 3.48 -20.72
N GLY A 264 -23.83 3.68 -19.62
CA GLY A 264 -22.48 4.18 -19.69
C GLY A 264 -21.72 3.15 -20.51
N GLU A 265 -21.31 3.54 -21.72
CA GLU A 265 -20.17 2.91 -22.36
C GLU A 265 -19.13 2.68 -21.26
N ALA A 266 -18.78 1.41 -21.05
CA ALA A 266 -17.59 1.06 -20.30
C ALA A 266 -16.52 2.04 -20.78
N VAL A 267 -16.05 2.90 -19.87
CA VAL A 267 -15.07 3.94 -20.19
C VAL A 267 -14.02 3.28 -21.05
N GLY A 268 -14.01 3.63 -22.33
CA GLY A 268 -13.19 2.96 -23.32
C GLY A 268 -11.74 2.94 -22.83
N GLU A 269 -10.99 1.94 -23.29
CA GLU A 269 -9.53 1.94 -23.21
C GLU A 269 -8.97 3.22 -23.86
N GLU A 270 -9.01 4.35 -23.17
CA GLU A 270 -8.09 5.44 -23.44
C GLU A 270 -6.79 5.02 -22.74
N LYS A 271 -5.96 4.31 -23.51
CA LYS A 271 -4.55 4.09 -23.17
C LYS A 271 -3.97 5.46 -22.79
N PRO A 272 -3.50 5.68 -21.54
CA PRO A 272 -2.89 6.94 -21.20
C PRO A 272 -1.71 7.18 -22.14
N ALA A 273 -1.65 8.39 -22.72
CA ALA A 273 -0.56 8.78 -23.59
C ALA A 273 0.78 8.65 -22.83
N PRO A 274 1.88 8.18 -23.46
CA PRO A 274 3.05 7.67 -22.74
C PRO A 274 3.89 8.67 -21.91
N TRP A 275 3.46 9.93 -21.72
CA TRP A 275 4.39 11.00 -21.35
C TRP A 275 3.79 12.19 -20.58
N GLU A 276 2.69 12.02 -19.84
CA GLU A 276 2.38 12.99 -18.77
C GLU A 276 2.85 12.43 -17.41
N PRO A 277 3.73 13.13 -16.67
CA PRO A 277 3.98 12.76 -15.29
C PRO A 277 2.68 12.90 -14.53
N VAL A 278 2.18 11.78 -14.00
CA VAL A 278 1.08 11.78 -13.04
C VAL A 278 1.49 12.71 -11.91
N ARG A 279 0.77 13.83 -11.78
CA ARG A 279 1.00 14.81 -10.73
C ARG A 279 1.05 14.07 -9.41
N ASP A 280 2.11 14.35 -8.65
CA ASP A 280 2.34 13.84 -7.31
C ASP A 280 1.03 13.73 -6.54
N GLU A 281 0.80 12.49 -6.10
CA GLU A 281 -0.29 11.93 -5.32
C GLU A 281 -1.02 12.99 -4.46
N LEU A 282 -2.35 13.04 -4.62
CA LEU A 282 -3.27 13.55 -3.61
C LEU A 282 -3.40 12.52 -2.48
#